data_AF-A0A1Y1SBW6-F1
#
_entry.id   AF-A0A1Y1SBW6-F1
#
_cell.length_a   1.000
_cell.length_b   1.000
_cell.length_c   1.000
_cell.angle_alpha   90.00
_cell.angle_beta   90.00
_cell.angle_gamma   90.00
#
_symmetry.space_group_name_H-M   'P 1'
#
loop_
_entity.id
_entity.type
_entity.pdbx_description
1 polymer ?
#
loop_
_entity_poly.entity_id
_entity_poly.type
_entity_poly.pdbx_seq_one_letter_code
_entity_poly.pdbx_strand_id
1 'polypeptide(L)'
;MTPKHDRARNAVLTPNFNFKLGKVLKALQKAVAAAVMLGASATASAGLFSNSKDVYIVQFNDQLPLGQTVSNLTGTVLGLVGLDNALFEYDTVLQGFAAALTPQQVRLLEGLPLIKSVEKDRVVQAGAVQNNPVWGLDRVDETDRPMDGEYAYVDSAGAGVHVYIIDTGINPNHQEFTGRVGAGQNFVSSGPLDGLLGGLLGGLLPLDLLGGEVDPDNWEDCNGHGTHVAGTAAGTQYGVAKLATVHAVRVLNCAGSGTGSAVIAGIEWVAENAEYPAVVNLSLGGGASDAEDQAIANLFNANVLPVVAAGNDNADACSTSPARAPEAVTVASTASDDSESSFSNHGTCVDIYAPGSSIVSADYANNSGTANLSGTSMASPHVAGAAALILGETPSLNSADVAAALISNATVGKVARSPAGAGTPNLLLNTFPQGTKQ
;
A
#
# COMPACT_ATOMS: atom_id res chain seq x y z
N MET A 1 53.86 80.65 -43.64
CA MET A 1 54.08 80.05 -42.31
C MET A 1 52.91 79.10 -42.03
N THR A 2 53.15 77.79 -42.08
CA THR A 2 52.30 76.72 -41.51
C THR A 2 52.43 76.71 -39.98
N PRO A 3 51.43 76.23 -39.21
CA PRO A 3 51.44 74.83 -38.72
C PRO A 3 50.02 74.20 -38.52
N LYS A 4 49.82 72.94 -38.95
CA LYS A 4 49.75 71.64 -38.21
C LYS A 4 48.36 71.22 -37.67
N HIS A 5 47.93 70.05 -38.16
CA HIS A 5 46.85 69.19 -37.68
C HIS A 5 47.08 68.65 -36.26
N ASP A 6 46.00 68.41 -35.51
CA ASP A 6 45.78 67.10 -34.87
C ASP A 6 44.31 66.84 -34.49
N ARG A 7 43.83 65.62 -34.78
CA ARG A 7 42.52 65.06 -34.37
C ARG A 7 42.73 64.21 -33.11
N ALA A 8 42.07 64.56 -32.00
CA ALA A 8 42.00 63.69 -30.83
C ALA A 8 40.66 62.93 -30.79
N ARG A 9 40.74 61.59 -30.86
CA ARG A 9 39.74 60.64 -30.34
C ARG A 9 40.11 60.31 -28.90
N ASN A 10 39.14 60.24 -27.99
CA ASN A 10 39.21 59.49 -26.72
C ASN A 10 37.76 59.16 -26.31
N ALA A 11 37.27 57.95 -26.55
CA ALA A 11 37.41 56.73 -25.73
C ALA A 11 36.39 56.71 -24.56
N VAL A 12 35.25 56.09 -24.85
CA VAL A 12 34.23 55.68 -23.85
C VAL A 12 34.81 54.52 -23.05
N LEU A 13 34.91 54.69 -21.73
CA LEU A 13 35.26 53.62 -20.79
C LEU A 13 34.05 52.69 -20.59
N THR A 14 34.10 51.49 -21.17
CA THR A 14 33.25 50.37 -20.74
C THR A 14 33.94 49.64 -19.58
N PRO A 15 33.25 49.37 -18.45
CA PRO A 15 33.83 48.55 -17.38
C PRO A 15 33.87 47.09 -17.83
N ASN A 16 35.02 46.43 -17.62
CA ASN A 16 35.31 45.02 -17.88
C ASN A 16 34.42 44.06 -17.05
N PHE A 17 33.13 43.93 -17.36
CA PHE A 17 32.23 42.94 -16.76
C PHE A 17 32.45 41.52 -17.30
N ASN A 18 32.82 41.38 -18.58
CA ASN A 18 33.09 40.07 -19.22
C ASN A 18 34.28 39.31 -18.62
N PHE A 19 35.19 40.01 -17.91
CA PHE A 19 36.39 39.38 -17.33
C PHE A 19 36.14 38.68 -15.98
N LYS A 20 35.07 39.03 -15.26
CA LYS A 20 34.71 38.40 -13.97
C LYS A 20 33.86 37.15 -14.15
N LEU A 21 32.94 37.13 -15.12
CA LEU A 21 32.06 35.98 -15.38
C LEU A 21 32.83 34.74 -15.90
N GLY A 22 33.79 34.95 -16.81
CA GLY A 22 34.64 33.87 -17.31
C GLY A 22 35.59 33.27 -16.26
N LYS A 23 35.87 33.99 -15.17
CA LYS A 23 36.68 33.47 -14.04
C LYS A 23 35.85 32.59 -13.11
N VAL A 24 34.59 32.94 -12.87
CA VAL A 24 33.67 32.14 -12.05
C VAL A 24 33.34 30.81 -12.74
N LEU A 25 33.03 30.84 -14.04
CA LEU A 25 32.74 29.63 -14.81
C LEU A 25 33.95 28.68 -14.91
N LYS A 26 35.16 29.23 -15.07
CA LYS A 26 36.42 28.46 -15.03
C LYS A 26 36.77 27.93 -13.63
N ALA A 27 36.38 28.63 -12.57
CA ALA A 27 36.57 28.18 -11.20
C ALA A 27 35.62 27.01 -10.87
N LEU A 28 34.37 27.07 -11.32
CA LEU A 28 33.42 25.96 -11.21
C LEU A 28 33.87 24.73 -12.01
N GLN A 29 34.30 24.90 -13.27
CA GLN A 29 34.84 23.79 -14.08
C GLN A 29 36.07 23.13 -13.45
N LYS A 30 36.94 23.91 -12.79
CA LYS A 30 38.11 23.38 -12.07
C LYS A 30 37.75 22.67 -10.78
N ALA A 31 36.75 23.15 -10.04
CA ALA A 31 36.27 22.51 -8.82
C ALA A 31 35.62 21.15 -9.12
N VAL A 32 34.85 21.06 -10.21
CA VAL A 32 34.24 19.80 -10.69
C VAL A 32 35.31 18.80 -11.15
N ALA A 33 36.32 19.23 -11.91
CA ALA A 33 37.41 18.36 -12.33
C ALA A 33 38.26 17.83 -11.16
N ALA A 34 38.42 18.64 -10.10
CA ALA A 34 39.12 18.21 -8.88
C ALA A 34 38.31 17.18 -8.08
N ALA A 35 36.98 17.34 -7.99
CA ALA A 35 36.11 16.37 -7.33
C ALA A 35 36.07 15.00 -8.03
N VAL A 36 36.16 14.98 -9.37
CA VAL A 36 36.22 13.74 -10.17
C VAL A 36 37.55 13.00 -9.99
N MET A 37 38.66 13.70 -9.73
CA MET A 37 39.99 13.11 -9.60
C MET A 37 40.31 12.57 -8.20
N LEU A 38 39.58 12.98 -7.15
CA LEU A 38 39.78 12.49 -5.77
C LEU A 38 39.01 11.20 -5.44
N GLY A 39 38.19 10.66 -6.35
CA GLY A 39 37.38 9.46 -6.10
C GLY A 39 38.08 8.11 -6.37
N ALA A 40 39.34 8.10 -6.82
CA ALA A 40 40.02 6.88 -7.24
C ALA A 40 40.91 6.27 -6.14
N SER A 41 40.38 6.01 -4.94
CA SER A 41 40.88 4.97 -4.01
C SER A 41 40.08 4.91 -2.71
N ALA A 42 39.03 4.08 -2.66
CA ALA A 42 38.55 3.42 -1.44
C ALA A 42 37.48 2.38 -1.79
N THR A 43 37.72 1.13 -1.39
CA THR A 43 36.75 0.03 -1.38
C THR A 43 35.79 0.18 -0.19
N ALA A 44 34.49 0.42 -0.43
CA ALA A 44 33.39 0.05 0.48
C ALA A 44 31.99 0.29 -0.14
N SER A 45 31.11 -0.70 0.03
CA SER A 45 29.64 -0.71 -0.02
C SER A 45 28.90 -0.54 -1.36
N ALA A 46 28.21 -1.62 -1.76
CA ALA A 46 27.36 -1.77 -2.94
C ALA A 46 25.98 -1.07 -2.83
N GLY A 47 25.93 0.13 -2.24
CA GLY A 47 24.70 0.94 -2.09
C GLY A 47 24.71 2.30 -2.78
N LEU A 48 25.79 2.68 -3.49
CA LEU A 48 26.02 4.07 -3.93
C LEU A 48 25.97 4.32 -5.46
N PHE A 49 25.65 3.31 -6.25
CA PHE A 49 25.57 3.42 -7.72
C PHE A 49 24.22 2.95 -8.29
N SER A 50 23.10 3.35 -7.68
CA SER A 50 21.85 3.29 -8.44
C SER A 50 21.92 4.27 -9.61
N ASN A 51 21.67 3.76 -10.80
CA ASN A 51 21.54 4.53 -12.05
C ASN A 51 20.07 4.79 -12.40
N SER A 52 19.14 4.44 -11.50
CA SER A 52 17.72 4.80 -11.66
C SER A 52 17.56 6.31 -11.56
N LYS A 53 16.70 6.86 -12.41
CA LYS A 53 16.33 8.28 -12.37
C LYS A 53 14.96 8.41 -11.71
N ASP A 54 14.86 9.31 -10.74
CA ASP A 54 13.58 9.79 -10.21
C ASP A 54 13.34 11.23 -10.67
N VAL A 55 12.11 11.71 -10.63
CA VAL A 55 11.80 13.12 -10.95
C VAL A 55 12.06 13.99 -9.72
N TYR A 56 12.70 15.15 -9.93
CA TYR A 56 12.99 16.14 -8.90
C TYR A 56 12.58 17.53 -9.37
N ILE A 57 12.13 18.35 -8.42
CA ILE A 57 11.92 19.79 -8.57
C ILE A 57 13.17 20.50 -8.06
N VAL A 58 13.83 21.25 -8.94
CA VAL A 58 15.05 22.01 -8.66
C VAL A 58 14.69 23.49 -8.59
N GLN A 59 14.84 24.10 -7.42
CA GLN A 59 14.53 25.51 -7.19
C GLN A 59 15.80 26.37 -7.21
N PHE A 60 15.77 27.47 -7.96
CA PHE A 60 16.79 28.52 -7.92
C PHE A 60 16.59 29.46 -6.74
N ASN A 61 17.66 30.16 -6.33
CA ASN A 61 17.55 31.24 -5.35
C ASN A 61 16.57 32.32 -5.84
N ASP A 62 15.85 32.95 -4.90
CA ASP A 62 14.80 33.95 -5.19
C ASP A 62 15.32 35.16 -5.97
N GLN A 63 16.64 35.41 -5.93
CA GLN A 63 17.33 36.43 -6.70
C GLN A 63 18.25 35.78 -7.74
N LEU A 64 17.85 35.83 -9.01
CA LEU A 64 18.69 35.36 -10.11
C LEU A 64 19.86 36.32 -10.37
N PRO A 65 20.99 35.83 -10.91
CA PRO A 65 22.05 36.68 -11.41
C PRO A 65 21.54 37.69 -12.45
N LEU A 66 22.04 38.93 -12.39
CA LEU A 66 21.65 40.01 -13.29
C LEU A 66 21.70 39.60 -14.77
N GLY A 67 20.58 39.80 -15.47
CA GLY A 67 20.44 39.52 -16.90
C GLY A 67 20.18 38.06 -17.24
N GLN A 68 20.04 37.18 -16.24
CA GLN A 68 19.68 35.78 -16.45
C GLN A 68 18.17 35.57 -16.32
N THR A 69 17.64 34.72 -17.20
CA THR A 69 16.29 34.16 -17.10
C THR A 69 16.37 32.76 -16.49
N VAL A 70 15.25 32.25 -15.97
CA VAL A 70 15.14 30.85 -15.53
C VAL A 70 15.58 29.92 -16.64
N SER A 71 15.03 30.07 -17.85
CA SER A 71 15.35 29.18 -18.98
C SER A 71 16.85 29.12 -19.32
N ASN A 72 17.55 30.26 -19.33
CA ASN A 72 19.00 30.29 -19.57
C ASN A 72 19.80 29.57 -18.47
N LEU A 73 19.36 29.71 -17.21
CA LEU A 73 19.99 29.03 -16.08
C LEU A 73 19.68 27.53 -16.08
N THR A 74 18.44 27.15 -16.38
CA THR A 74 18.03 25.75 -16.53
C THR A 74 18.89 25.05 -17.58
N GLY A 75 19.03 25.61 -18.77
CA GLY A 75 19.90 25.03 -19.81
C GLY A 75 21.37 24.91 -19.37
N THR A 76 21.88 25.90 -18.63
CA THR A 76 23.25 25.85 -18.07
C THR A 76 23.40 24.74 -17.04
N VAL A 77 22.44 24.62 -16.13
CA VAL A 77 22.47 23.68 -15.00
C VAL A 77 22.27 22.24 -15.48
N LEU A 78 21.32 22.01 -16.38
CA LEU A 78 21.11 20.70 -17.01
C LEU A 78 22.35 20.26 -17.80
N GLY A 79 22.99 21.18 -18.52
CA GLY A 79 24.25 20.91 -19.22
C GLY A 79 25.39 20.45 -18.29
N LEU A 80 25.43 20.92 -17.04
CA LEU A 80 26.43 20.47 -16.04
C LEU A 80 26.24 19.00 -15.63
N VAL A 81 25.00 18.51 -15.66
CA VAL A 81 24.65 17.13 -15.27
C VAL A 81 24.42 16.22 -16.48
N GLY A 82 24.68 16.69 -17.70
CA GLY A 82 24.57 15.90 -18.93
C GLY A 82 23.14 15.65 -19.37
N LEU A 83 22.24 16.61 -19.14
CA LEU A 83 20.86 16.59 -19.60
C LEU A 83 20.61 17.73 -20.59
N ASP A 84 19.77 17.46 -21.59
CA ASP A 84 19.48 18.43 -22.65
C ASP A 84 18.24 19.27 -22.37
N ASN A 85 17.23 18.69 -21.69
CA ASN A 85 15.93 19.34 -21.48
C ASN A 85 15.39 19.07 -20.07
N ALA A 86 14.70 20.07 -19.51
CA ALA A 86 13.83 19.90 -18.37
C ALA A 86 12.52 19.23 -18.80
N LEU A 87 11.84 18.58 -17.85
CA LEU A 87 10.45 18.16 -18.02
C LEU A 87 9.52 19.38 -17.99
N PHE A 88 9.76 20.29 -17.05
CA PHE A 88 9.01 21.53 -16.88
C PHE A 88 9.94 22.66 -16.44
N GLU A 89 9.67 23.90 -16.86
CA GLU A 89 10.33 25.11 -16.35
C GLU A 89 9.30 25.98 -15.63
N TYR A 90 9.71 26.59 -14.52
CA TYR A 90 8.88 27.46 -13.70
C TYR A 90 9.58 28.82 -13.60
N ASP A 91 8.95 29.89 -14.08
CA ASP A 91 9.51 31.24 -14.05
C ASP A 91 8.64 32.29 -13.34
N THR A 92 7.39 31.92 -13.03
CA THR A 92 6.37 32.84 -12.52
C THR A 92 6.01 32.54 -11.05
N VAL A 93 5.59 31.30 -10.77
CA VAL A 93 5.12 30.87 -9.43
C VAL A 93 6.24 30.30 -8.55
N LEU A 94 7.28 29.81 -9.21
CA LEU A 94 8.49 29.22 -8.66
C LEU A 94 9.59 29.57 -9.68
N GLN A 95 10.83 29.78 -9.25
CA GLN A 95 11.96 29.94 -10.16
C GLN A 95 12.75 28.63 -10.17
N GLY A 96 12.65 27.83 -11.22
CA GLY A 96 13.24 26.50 -11.23
C GLY A 96 12.82 25.62 -12.40
N PHE A 97 13.04 24.31 -12.27
CA PHE A 97 12.65 23.32 -13.27
C PHE A 97 12.41 21.94 -12.64
N ALA A 98 11.74 21.05 -13.36
CA ALA A 98 11.65 19.63 -13.00
C ALA A 98 12.46 18.77 -13.98
N ALA A 99 13.15 17.75 -13.49
CA ALA A 99 13.93 16.83 -14.34
C ALA A 99 14.07 15.43 -13.73
N ALA A 100 14.25 14.42 -14.57
CA ALA A 100 14.61 13.08 -14.14
C ALA A 100 16.12 12.99 -13.85
N LEU A 101 16.49 12.82 -12.58
CA LEU A 101 17.87 12.87 -12.08
C LEU A 101 18.27 11.56 -11.39
N THR A 102 19.53 11.16 -11.52
CA THR A 102 20.13 10.12 -10.69
C THR A 102 20.58 10.69 -9.33
N PRO A 103 20.79 9.85 -8.30
CA PRO A 103 21.29 10.31 -7.00
C PRO A 103 22.63 11.07 -7.07
N GLN A 104 23.50 10.73 -8.03
CA GLN A 104 24.76 11.46 -8.23
C GLN A 104 24.51 12.86 -8.81
N GLN A 105 23.55 13.00 -9.74
CA GLN A 105 23.18 14.30 -10.31
C GLN A 105 22.53 15.20 -9.26
N VAL A 106 21.66 14.66 -8.40
CA VAL A 106 21.05 15.40 -7.27
C VAL A 106 22.13 16.01 -6.38
N ARG A 107 23.09 15.21 -5.90
CA ARG A 107 24.19 15.71 -5.05
C ARG A 107 25.04 16.79 -5.72
N LEU A 108 25.23 16.68 -7.03
CA LEU A 108 25.95 17.72 -7.78
C LEU A 108 25.16 19.03 -7.81
N LEU A 109 23.83 18.97 -8.01
CA LEU A 109 22.98 20.14 -8.05
C LEU A 109 22.82 20.80 -6.66
N GLU A 110 22.67 20.01 -5.59
CA GLU A 110 22.61 20.51 -4.20
C GLU A 110 23.87 21.28 -3.79
N GLY A 111 25.02 20.98 -4.41
CA GLY A 111 26.28 21.69 -4.18
C GLY A 111 26.42 23.02 -4.92
N LEU A 112 25.49 23.38 -5.81
CA LEU A 112 25.60 24.60 -6.61
C LEU A 112 25.08 25.82 -5.83
N PRO A 113 25.87 26.92 -5.73
CA PRO A 113 25.45 28.13 -4.99
C PRO A 113 24.18 28.82 -5.50
N LEU A 114 23.73 28.50 -6.71
CA LEU A 114 22.55 29.09 -7.35
C LEU A 114 21.27 28.29 -7.08
N ILE A 115 21.39 27.06 -6.56
CA ILE A 115 20.28 26.17 -6.22
C ILE A 115 19.89 26.40 -4.76
N LYS A 116 18.61 26.66 -4.53
CA LYS A 116 18.00 26.83 -3.20
C LYS A 116 17.64 25.49 -2.59
N SER A 117 17.06 24.60 -3.39
CA SER A 117 16.66 23.25 -3.00
C SER A 117 16.56 22.31 -4.20
N VAL A 118 16.71 21.01 -3.93
CA VAL A 118 16.38 19.92 -4.84
C VAL A 118 15.43 19.01 -4.08
N GLU A 119 14.16 19.01 -4.43
CA GLU A 119 13.12 18.21 -3.79
C GLU A 119 12.73 17.07 -4.72
N LYS A 120 12.57 15.85 -4.18
CA LYS A 120 12.03 14.73 -4.97
C LYS A 120 10.56 15.02 -5.29
N ASP A 121 10.19 14.89 -6.56
CA ASP A 121 8.83 15.15 -7.02
C ASP A 121 7.84 14.18 -6.38
N ARG A 122 6.60 14.63 -6.22
CA ARG A 122 5.54 13.87 -5.56
C ARG A 122 4.46 13.52 -6.57
N VAL A 123 3.96 12.29 -6.49
CA VAL A 123 2.77 11.91 -7.23
C VAL A 123 1.56 12.53 -6.53
N VAL A 124 0.77 13.32 -7.25
CA VAL A 124 -0.54 13.82 -6.81
C VAL A 124 -1.63 13.06 -7.54
N GLN A 125 -2.63 12.56 -6.82
CA GLN A 125 -3.74 11.77 -7.35
C GLN A 125 -5.06 12.49 -7.07
N ALA A 126 -6.01 12.45 -7.99
CA ALA A 126 -7.40 12.77 -7.68
C ALA A 126 -8.01 11.58 -6.93
N GLY A 127 -8.61 11.83 -5.77
CA GLY A 127 -9.29 10.83 -4.96
C GLY A 127 -10.73 11.25 -4.69
N ALA A 128 -11.60 10.27 -4.51
CA ALA A 128 -12.96 10.46 -4.03
C ALA A 128 -12.98 10.44 -2.49
N VAL A 129 -13.99 11.07 -1.90
CA VAL A 129 -14.15 11.18 -0.44
C VAL A 129 -15.54 10.70 -0.04
N GLN A 130 -15.61 9.79 0.93
CA GLN A 130 -16.82 9.44 1.65
C GLN A 130 -16.92 10.26 2.95
N ASN A 131 -18.01 10.97 3.12
CA ASN A 131 -18.31 11.69 4.36
C ASN A 131 -18.97 10.75 5.38
N ASN A 132 -18.64 10.93 6.67
CA ASN A 132 -19.17 10.11 7.78
C ASN A 132 -18.99 8.59 7.56
N PRO A 133 -17.77 8.12 7.25
CA PRO A 133 -17.50 6.71 7.13
C PRO A 133 -17.58 6.01 8.50
N VAL A 134 -17.57 4.67 8.50
CA VAL A 134 -17.34 3.91 9.74
C VAL A 134 -15.92 4.19 10.23
N TRP A 135 -15.71 4.15 11.56
CA TRP A 135 -14.43 4.53 12.16
C TRP A 135 -13.23 3.76 11.59
N GLY A 136 -13.42 2.50 11.19
CA GLY A 136 -12.35 1.69 10.61
C GLY A 136 -11.85 2.27 9.28
N LEU A 137 -12.75 2.75 8.44
CA LEU A 137 -12.41 3.44 7.20
C LEU A 137 -11.74 4.79 7.47
N ASP A 138 -12.33 5.59 8.37
CA ASP A 138 -11.76 6.87 8.84
C ASP A 138 -10.38 6.70 9.46
N ARG A 139 -10.08 5.53 10.03
CA ARG A 139 -8.78 5.28 10.64
C ARG A 139 -7.72 4.90 9.63
N VAL A 140 -8.07 4.13 8.60
CA VAL A 140 -7.08 3.58 7.65
C VAL A 140 -6.60 4.60 6.64
N ASP A 141 -7.17 5.81 6.53
CA ASP A 141 -6.58 6.88 5.72
C ASP A 141 -5.87 7.96 6.55
N GLU A 142 -5.75 7.74 7.87
CA GLU A 142 -5.19 8.71 8.81
C GLU A 142 -3.78 8.36 9.29
N THR A 143 -2.93 9.39 9.38
CA THR A 143 -1.60 9.27 10.02
C THR A 143 -1.68 9.51 11.52
N ASP A 144 -2.55 10.42 11.95
CA ASP A 144 -2.63 10.90 13.32
C ASP A 144 -4.08 11.00 13.79
N ARG A 145 -4.29 10.94 15.10
CA ARG A 145 -5.58 11.26 15.73
C ARG A 145 -5.63 12.77 16.05
N PRO A 146 -6.83 13.41 16.09
CA PRO A 146 -8.15 12.83 15.86
C PRO A 146 -8.40 12.50 14.38
N MET A 147 -9.27 11.53 14.12
CA MET A 147 -9.78 11.27 12.77
C MET A 147 -10.70 12.43 12.33
N ASP A 148 -10.84 12.65 11.02
CA ASP A 148 -11.53 13.82 10.48
C ASP A 148 -12.99 13.57 10.06
N GLY A 149 -13.44 12.30 10.07
CA GLY A 149 -14.80 11.94 9.68
C GLY A 149 -14.99 11.83 8.17
N GLU A 150 -13.89 11.70 7.43
CA GLU A 150 -13.85 11.50 5.99
C GLU A 150 -13.01 10.27 5.66
N TYR A 151 -13.41 9.51 4.63
CA TYR A 151 -12.59 8.45 4.07
C TYR A 151 -12.23 8.82 2.64
N ALA A 152 -10.99 9.23 2.42
CA ALA A 152 -10.44 9.43 1.10
C ALA A 152 -10.09 8.07 0.48
N TYR A 153 -10.23 7.95 -0.83
CA TYR A 153 -9.72 6.79 -1.58
C TYR A 153 -9.42 7.21 -3.02
N VAL A 154 -8.48 6.52 -3.64
CA VAL A 154 -8.13 6.75 -5.05
C VAL A 154 -9.33 6.50 -5.97
N ASP A 155 -9.47 7.25 -7.06
CA ASP A 155 -10.64 7.16 -7.96
C ASP A 155 -10.87 5.75 -8.53
N SER A 156 -9.80 4.96 -8.68
CA SER A 156 -9.93 3.56 -9.09
C SER A 156 -10.72 2.75 -8.08
N ALA A 157 -10.59 3.04 -6.79
CA ALA A 157 -11.25 2.37 -5.67
C ALA A 157 -11.23 0.82 -5.76
N GLY A 158 -10.17 0.25 -6.37
CA GLY A 158 -10.03 -1.19 -6.62
C GLY A 158 -10.81 -1.71 -7.84
N ALA A 159 -11.31 -0.85 -8.72
CA ALA A 159 -11.99 -1.25 -9.94
C ALA A 159 -11.11 -2.17 -10.81
N GLY A 160 -11.68 -3.29 -11.24
CA GLY A 160 -10.98 -4.31 -12.02
C GLY A 160 -10.11 -5.26 -11.18
N VAL A 161 -10.07 -5.09 -9.84
CA VAL A 161 -9.40 -6.02 -8.93
C VAL A 161 -10.39 -7.02 -8.35
N HIS A 162 -9.94 -8.26 -8.17
CA HIS A 162 -10.70 -9.37 -7.64
C HIS A 162 -10.26 -9.70 -6.21
N VAL A 163 -11.19 -9.66 -5.27
CA VAL A 163 -10.98 -9.97 -3.85
C VAL A 163 -11.65 -11.30 -3.56
N TYR A 164 -10.85 -12.34 -3.35
CA TYR A 164 -11.31 -13.67 -2.97
C TYR A 164 -11.49 -13.75 -1.45
N ILE A 165 -12.62 -14.28 -1.01
CA ILE A 165 -12.97 -14.43 0.41
C ILE A 165 -13.06 -15.93 0.71
N ILE A 166 -12.01 -16.48 1.33
CA ILE A 166 -11.99 -17.87 1.80
C ILE A 166 -12.60 -17.90 3.20
N ASP A 167 -13.90 -18.25 3.29
CA ASP A 167 -14.69 -18.11 4.52
C ASP A 167 -15.96 -18.98 4.52
N THR A 168 -17.05 -18.50 5.12
CA THR A 168 -18.38 -19.12 5.27
C THR A 168 -19.30 -18.90 4.08
N GLY A 169 -18.84 -18.16 3.06
CA GLY A 169 -19.61 -17.76 1.88
C GLY A 169 -19.81 -16.24 1.81
N ILE A 170 -20.61 -15.78 0.85
CA ILE A 170 -21.05 -14.36 0.77
C ILE A 170 -22.56 -14.36 0.48
N ASN A 171 -23.32 -13.39 1.00
CA ASN A 171 -24.66 -13.09 0.47
C ASN A 171 -24.52 -12.27 -0.83
N PRO A 172 -24.71 -12.89 -2.02
CA PRO A 172 -24.49 -12.20 -3.29
C PRO A 172 -25.55 -11.12 -3.60
N ASN A 173 -26.68 -11.15 -2.89
CA ASN A 173 -27.78 -10.21 -3.09
C ASN A 173 -27.67 -8.97 -2.19
N HIS A 174 -26.64 -8.87 -1.35
CA HIS A 174 -26.42 -7.70 -0.52
C HIS A 174 -26.09 -6.47 -1.37
N GLN A 175 -26.69 -5.33 -1.04
CA GLN A 175 -26.53 -4.07 -1.78
C GLN A 175 -25.07 -3.63 -1.87
N GLU A 176 -24.27 -3.96 -0.85
CA GLU A 176 -22.83 -3.71 -0.81
C GLU A 176 -22.03 -4.35 -1.94
N PHE A 177 -22.57 -5.35 -2.65
CA PHE A 177 -21.87 -6.07 -3.72
C PHE A 177 -22.61 -6.02 -5.07
N THR A 178 -23.64 -5.17 -5.21
CA THR A 178 -24.49 -5.16 -6.40
C THR A 178 -23.66 -4.99 -7.68
N GLY A 179 -23.74 -5.97 -8.58
CA GLY A 179 -23.01 -5.99 -9.86
C GLY A 179 -21.51 -6.30 -9.75
N ARG A 180 -21.02 -6.68 -8.55
CA ARG A 180 -19.60 -6.92 -8.25
C ARG A 180 -19.36 -8.26 -7.56
N VAL A 181 -20.22 -9.24 -7.78
CA VAL A 181 -20.02 -10.62 -7.33
C VAL A 181 -19.57 -11.46 -8.52
N GLY A 182 -18.37 -12.04 -8.42
CA GLY A 182 -17.82 -12.97 -9.41
C GLY A 182 -18.18 -14.42 -9.12
N ALA A 183 -17.54 -15.36 -9.83
CA ALA A 183 -17.73 -16.79 -9.59
C ALA A 183 -17.30 -17.18 -8.17
N GLY A 184 -18.11 -18.00 -7.50
CA GLY A 184 -17.81 -18.58 -6.19
C GLY A 184 -17.83 -20.11 -6.22
N GLN A 185 -17.27 -20.73 -5.18
CA GLN A 185 -17.12 -22.18 -5.08
C GLN A 185 -17.23 -22.63 -3.62
N ASN A 186 -17.90 -23.77 -3.40
CA ASN A 186 -18.07 -24.39 -2.09
C ASN A 186 -17.27 -25.69 -1.92
N PHE A 187 -16.69 -25.85 -0.73
CA PHE A 187 -15.85 -27.00 -0.34
C PHE A 187 -16.34 -27.69 0.92
N VAL A 188 -17.45 -27.25 1.52
CA VAL A 188 -18.01 -27.85 2.73
C VAL A 188 -19.42 -28.37 2.50
N SER A 189 -19.74 -29.50 3.13
CA SER A 189 -21.11 -30.01 3.08
C SER A 189 -22.02 -29.20 3.99
N SER A 190 -23.25 -28.96 3.54
CA SER A 190 -24.30 -28.32 4.34
C SER A 190 -25.52 -29.25 4.38
N GLY A 191 -25.56 -30.13 5.38
CA GLY A 191 -26.66 -31.09 5.55
C GLY A 191 -27.60 -30.72 6.72
N PRO A 192 -28.88 -31.16 6.69
CA PRO A 192 -29.84 -30.91 7.78
C PRO A 192 -29.44 -31.50 9.14
N LEU A 193 -28.41 -32.35 9.19
CA LEU A 193 -27.86 -32.93 10.41
C LEU A 193 -26.73 -32.11 11.05
N ASP A 194 -26.19 -31.09 10.36
CA ASP A 194 -25.08 -30.25 10.85
C ASP A 194 -25.47 -29.50 12.14
N GLY A 195 -26.71 -28.98 12.19
CA GLY A 195 -27.27 -28.38 13.41
C GLY A 195 -27.75 -29.37 14.48
N LEU A 196 -28.09 -30.61 14.12
CA LEU A 196 -28.67 -31.59 15.04
C LEU A 196 -27.60 -32.41 15.80
N LEU A 197 -26.48 -32.73 15.14
CA LEU A 197 -25.39 -33.53 15.73
C LEU A 197 -24.19 -32.69 16.17
N GLY A 198 -23.93 -31.54 15.53
CA GLY A 198 -22.91 -30.58 15.98
C GLY A 198 -23.18 -30.06 17.40
N GLY A 199 -24.46 -29.88 17.75
CA GLY A 199 -24.88 -29.50 19.10
C GLY A 199 -24.93 -30.64 20.12
N LEU A 200 -25.13 -31.90 19.69
CA LEU A 200 -25.27 -33.05 20.60
C LEU A 200 -23.92 -33.66 21.02
N LEU A 201 -22.88 -33.54 20.18
CA LEU A 201 -21.57 -34.15 20.41
C LEU A 201 -20.43 -33.13 20.58
N GLY A 202 -20.73 -31.83 20.65
CA GLY A 202 -19.78 -30.78 21.05
C GLY A 202 -18.47 -30.79 20.28
N GLY A 203 -18.50 -31.00 18.96
CA GLY A 203 -17.28 -31.02 18.14
C GLY A 203 -16.35 -32.22 18.35
N LEU A 204 -16.79 -33.30 19.04
CA LEU A 204 -15.95 -34.49 19.25
C LEU A 204 -15.71 -35.34 18.00
N LEU A 205 -16.45 -35.09 16.90
CA LEU A 205 -16.26 -35.77 15.61
C LEU A 205 -16.47 -34.76 14.46
N PRO A 206 -15.54 -34.65 13.49
CA PRO A 206 -15.81 -33.91 12.25
C PRO A 206 -16.94 -34.62 11.49
N LEU A 207 -18.09 -33.97 11.32
CA LEU A 207 -19.23 -34.54 10.58
C LEU A 207 -18.93 -34.67 9.07
N ASP A 208 -17.92 -33.96 8.57
CA ASP A 208 -17.35 -34.11 7.22
C ASP A 208 -16.89 -35.55 6.92
N LEU A 209 -16.44 -36.30 7.95
CA LEU A 209 -16.06 -37.72 7.82
C LEU A 209 -17.26 -38.67 7.62
N LEU A 210 -18.50 -38.19 7.73
CA LEU A 210 -19.71 -39.00 7.51
C LEU A 210 -20.30 -38.87 6.10
N GLY A 211 -19.64 -38.15 5.18
CA GLY A 211 -19.93 -38.20 3.74
C GLY A 211 -21.20 -37.46 3.31
N GLY A 212 -21.32 -36.19 3.71
CA GLY A 212 -22.25 -35.27 3.05
C GLY A 212 -21.72 -34.90 1.66
N GLU A 213 -22.57 -34.97 0.63
CA GLU A 213 -22.22 -34.52 -0.71
C GLU A 213 -21.95 -33.00 -0.68
N VAL A 214 -20.79 -32.58 -1.18
CA VAL A 214 -20.44 -31.16 -1.35
C VAL A 214 -21.04 -30.69 -2.67
N ASP A 215 -22.02 -29.79 -2.58
CA ASP A 215 -22.51 -29.06 -3.74
C ASP A 215 -21.59 -27.85 -3.99
N PRO A 216 -20.79 -27.85 -5.08
CA PRO A 216 -19.85 -26.76 -5.37
C PRO A 216 -20.53 -25.41 -5.62
N ASP A 217 -21.79 -25.41 -6.05
CA ASP A 217 -22.54 -24.20 -6.38
C ASP A 217 -23.17 -23.54 -5.13
N ASN A 218 -23.16 -24.22 -3.98
CA ASN A 218 -23.75 -23.73 -2.73
C ASN A 218 -22.74 -22.89 -1.89
N TRP A 219 -22.19 -21.84 -2.48
CA TRP A 219 -21.21 -20.96 -1.84
C TRP A 219 -21.84 -19.77 -1.07
N GLU A 220 -23.17 -19.68 -1.02
CA GLU A 220 -23.87 -18.64 -0.28
C GLU A 220 -23.60 -18.70 1.23
N ASP A 221 -23.52 -17.53 1.86
CA ASP A 221 -23.28 -17.40 3.28
C ASP A 221 -24.49 -17.87 4.11
N CYS A 222 -24.22 -18.63 5.17
CA CYS A 222 -25.21 -19.05 6.15
C CYS A 222 -24.79 -18.79 7.60
N ASN A 223 -23.62 -18.18 7.80
CA ASN A 223 -23.08 -17.84 9.12
C ASN A 223 -23.07 -16.33 9.35
N GLY A 224 -22.73 -15.55 8.33
CA GLY A 224 -22.62 -14.10 8.35
C GLY A 224 -21.20 -13.56 8.37
N HIS A 225 -20.24 -14.39 8.79
CA HIS A 225 -18.85 -13.97 8.90
C HIS A 225 -18.25 -13.58 7.54
N GLY A 226 -18.49 -14.38 6.50
CA GLY A 226 -17.93 -14.19 5.17
C GLY A 226 -18.49 -12.96 4.46
N THR A 227 -19.81 -12.72 4.59
CA THR A 227 -20.46 -11.49 4.12
C THR A 227 -19.89 -10.25 4.81
N HIS A 228 -19.64 -10.32 6.12
CA HIS A 228 -19.11 -9.19 6.89
C HIS A 228 -17.68 -8.83 6.47
N VAL A 229 -16.79 -9.82 6.32
CA VAL A 229 -15.41 -9.57 5.88
C VAL A 229 -15.34 -9.15 4.40
N ALA A 230 -16.20 -9.70 3.54
CA ALA A 230 -16.35 -9.24 2.15
C ALA A 230 -16.78 -7.77 2.09
N GLY A 231 -17.73 -7.38 2.94
CA GLY A 231 -18.21 -6.00 3.05
C GLY A 231 -17.13 -5.04 3.53
N THR A 232 -16.26 -5.50 4.44
CA THR A 232 -15.15 -4.70 4.98
C THR A 232 -14.04 -4.51 3.94
N ALA A 233 -13.78 -5.53 3.11
CA ALA A 233 -12.78 -5.41 2.04
C ALA A 233 -13.28 -4.57 0.86
N ALA A 234 -14.50 -4.82 0.39
CA ALA A 234 -14.97 -4.35 -0.92
C ALA A 234 -16.45 -3.93 -0.97
N GLY A 235 -17.11 -3.70 0.16
CA GLY A 235 -18.45 -3.10 0.18
C GLY A 235 -18.48 -1.67 -0.37
N THR A 236 -19.57 -1.26 -1.01
CA THR A 236 -19.73 0.11 -1.52
C THR A 236 -19.67 1.15 -0.39
N GLN A 237 -20.35 0.90 0.72
CA GLN A 237 -20.43 1.81 1.86
C GLN A 237 -19.39 1.49 2.94
N TYR A 238 -19.19 0.21 3.25
CA TYR A 238 -18.35 -0.23 4.37
C TYR A 238 -16.95 -0.71 3.96
N GLY A 239 -16.72 -0.87 2.65
CA GLY A 239 -15.47 -1.40 2.13
C GLY A 239 -14.38 -0.35 1.92
N VAL A 240 -13.14 -0.82 2.06
CA VAL A 240 -11.92 -0.09 1.69
C VAL A 240 -11.81 0.02 0.15
N ALA A 241 -11.90 -1.09 -0.59
CA ALA A 241 -11.85 -1.13 -2.06
C ALA A 241 -13.26 -1.17 -2.68
N LYS A 242 -13.93 -0.02 -2.69
CA LYS A 242 -15.37 0.12 -2.99
C LYS A 242 -15.82 -0.39 -4.36
N LEU A 243 -14.92 -0.49 -5.33
CA LEU A 243 -15.22 -0.90 -6.71
C LEU A 243 -14.62 -2.26 -7.08
N ALA A 244 -13.99 -2.97 -6.13
CA ALA A 244 -13.47 -4.32 -6.38
C ALA A 244 -14.58 -5.36 -6.52
N THR A 245 -14.30 -6.43 -7.26
CA THR A 245 -15.18 -7.60 -7.42
C THR A 245 -14.90 -8.60 -6.30
N VAL A 246 -15.94 -9.13 -5.64
CA VAL A 246 -15.80 -10.16 -4.60
C VAL A 246 -16.10 -11.55 -5.13
N HIS A 247 -15.32 -12.54 -4.69
CA HIS A 247 -15.51 -13.96 -5.00
C HIS A 247 -15.63 -14.77 -3.71
N ALA A 248 -16.69 -15.56 -3.59
CA ALA A 248 -16.93 -16.40 -2.41
C ALA A 248 -16.23 -17.76 -2.56
N VAL A 249 -15.37 -18.11 -1.61
CA VAL A 249 -14.74 -19.43 -1.52
C VAL A 249 -15.12 -20.04 -0.19
N ARG A 250 -16.18 -20.83 -0.19
CA ARG A 250 -16.79 -21.33 1.05
C ARG A 250 -16.06 -22.58 1.54
N VAL A 251 -15.30 -22.43 2.62
CA VAL A 251 -14.53 -23.49 3.30
C VAL A 251 -14.95 -23.70 4.76
N LEU A 252 -15.87 -22.87 5.26
CA LEU A 252 -16.45 -22.96 6.59
C LEU A 252 -17.97 -23.20 6.50
N ASN A 253 -18.50 -24.08 7.33
CA ASN A 253 -19.92 -24.41 7.38
C ASN A 253 -20.73 -23.33 8.13
N CYS A 254 -22.03 -23.56 8.33
CA CYS A 254 -22.91 -22.58 8.98
C CYS A 254 -22.59 -22.36 10.47
N ALA A 255 -21.84 -23.27 11.10
CA ALA A 255 -21.30 -23.09 12.44
C ALA A 255 -19.96 -22.34 12.46
N GLY A 256 -19.47 -21.87 11.31
CA GLY A 256 -18.17 -21.18 11.18
C GLY A 256 -16.98 -22.13 11.30
N SER A 257 -17.17 -23.42 11.08
CA SER A 257 -16.13 -24.45 11.23
C SER A 257 -15.81 -25.12 9.89
N GLY A 258 -14.55 -25.47 9.67
CA GLY A 258 -14.10 -26.17 8.47
C GLY A 258 -12.87 -27.03 8.76
N THR A 259 -12.46 -27.83 7.77
CA THR A 259 -11.26 -28.67 7.87
C THR A 259 -10.09 -28.01 7.15
N GLY A 260 -8.86 -28.24 7.62
CA GLY A 260 -7.66 -27.75 6.92
C GLY A 260 -7.58 -28.24 5.47
N SER A 261 -8.13 -29.43 5.17
CA SER A 261 -8.27 -29.92 3.79
C SER A 261 -9.22 -29.09 2.95
N ALA A 262 -10.36 -28.62 3.50
CA ALA A 262 -11.27 -27.73 2.77
C ALA A 262 -10.63 -26.35 2.55
N VAL A 263 -9.89 -25.83 3.53
CA VAL A 263 -9.13 -24.58 3.40
C VAL A 263 -8.09 -24.69 2.28
N ILE A 264 -7.27 -25.75 2.28
CA ILE A 264 -6.28 -25.99 1.22
C ILE A 264 -6.96 -26.17 -0.15
N ALA A 265 -8.10 -26.87 -0.23
CA ALA A 265 -8.84 -27.00 -1.49
C ALA A 265 -9.38 -25.66 -2.00
N GLY A 266 -9.84 -24.78 -1.09
CA GLY A 266 -10.22 -23.42 -1.44
C GLY A 266 -9.04 -22.58 -1.94
N ILE A 267 -7.88 -22.68 -1.30
CA ILE A 267 -6.64 -22.03 -1.74
C ILE A 267 -6.23 -22.51 -3.14
N GLU A 268 -6.25 -23.82 -3.37
CA GLU A 268 -5.94 -24.43 -4.68
C GLU A 268 -6.86 -23.87 -5.77
N TRP A 269 -8.17 -23.84 -5.51
CA TRP A 269 -9.14 -23.33 -6.47
C TRP A 269 -8.91 -21.86 -6.81
N VAL A 270 -8.56 -21.02 -5.84
CA VAL A 270 -8.17 -19.62 -6.13
C VAL A 270 -6.92 -19.59 -7.00
N ALA A 271 -5.88 -20.37 -6.69
CA ALA A 271 -4.66 -20.40 -7.49
C ALA A 271 -4.91 -20.82 -8.96
N GLU A 272 -5.84 -21.74 -9.19
CA GLU A 272 -6.20 -22.24 -10.53
C GLU A 272 -7.17 -21.33 -11.30
N ASN A 273 -8.06 -20.60 -10.60
CA ASN A 273 -9.20 -19.92 -11.20
C ASN A 273 -9.22 -18.39 -10.99
N ALA A 274 -8.17 -17.83 -10.37
CA ALA A 274 -8.10 -16.39 -10.11
C ALA A 274 -8.22 -15.56 -11.39
N GLU A 275 -9.13 -14.59 -11.37
CA GLU A 275 -9.15 -13.47 -12.31
C GLU A 275 -8.19 -12.39 -11.78
N TYR A 276 -7.26 -11.92 -12.62
CA TYR A 276 -6.20 -11.00 -12.20
C TYR A 276 -6.50 -9.54 -12.60
N PRO A 277 -6.04 -8.56 -11.81
CA PRO A 277 -5.28 -8.68 -10.55
C PRO A 277 -6.12 -9.19 -9.37
N ALA A 278 -5.51 -9.97 -8.48
CA ALA A 278 -6.20 -10.65 -7.39
C ALA A 278 -5.51 -10.49 -6.03
N VAL A 279 -6.32 -10.45 -4.97
CA VAL A 279 -5.92 -10.59 -3.56
C VAL A 279 -6.89 -11.54 -2.88
N VAL A 280 -6.43 -12.23 -1.85
CA VAL A 280 -7.28 -13.14 -1.08
C VAL A 280 -7.23 -12.81 0.40
N ASN A 281 -8.40 -12.78 1.03
CA ASN A 281 -8.57 -12.63 2.46
C ASN A 281 -8.93 -13.98 3.08
N LEU A 282 -8.13 -14.43 4.05
CA LEU A 282 -8.40 -15.61 4.87
C LEU A 282 -8.58 -15.17 6.32
N SER A 283 -9.84 -14.92 6.69
CA SER A 283 -10.21 -14.49 8.04
C SER A 283 -10.50 -15.66 8.98
N LEU A 284 -9.65 -16.68 8.89
CA LEU A 284 -9.74 -17.95 9.61
C LEU A 284 -8.38 -18.32 10.20
N GLY A 285 -8.36 -19.31 11.07
CA GLY A 285 -7.12 -19.85 11.60
C GLY A 285 -7.35 -21.11 12.41
N GLY A 286 -6.27 -21.81 12.70
CA GLY A 286 -6.27 -23.03 13.48
C GLY A 286 -4.90 -23.38 14.03
N GLY A 287 -4.77 -24.63 14.47
CA GLY A 287 -3.49 -25.17 14.92
C GLY A 287 -2.45 -25.18 13.79
N ALA A 288 -1.19 -25.31 14.18
CA ALA A 288 -0.09 -25.27 13.23
C ALA A 288 -0.17 -26.36 12.13
N SER A 289 -0.08 -25.97 10.85
CA SER A 289 -0.12 -26.87 9.69
C SER A 289 0.87 -26.50 8.58
N ASP A 290 1.92 -27.31 8.39
CA ASP A 290 2.93 -27.06 7.34
C ASP A 290 2.34 -27.18 5.92
N ALA A 291 1.30 -28.01 5.75
CA ALA A 291 0.61 -28.16 4.48
C ALA A 291 -0.19 -26.90 4.10
N GLU A 292 -0.79 -26.25 5.10
CA GLU A 292 -1.52 -24.99 4.90
C GLU A 292 -0.55 -23.85 4.62
N ASP A 293 0.56 -23.77 5.36
CA ASP A 293 1.62 -22.78 5.10
C ASP A 293 2.20 -22.92 3.69
N GLN A 294 2.42 -24.17 3.22
CA GLN A 294 2.89 -24.42 1.86
C GLN A 294 1.84 -24.01 0.80
N ALA A 295 0.54 -24.19 1.09
CA ALA A 295 -0.53 -23.75 0.20
C ALA A 295 -0.56 -22.21 0.09
N ILE A 296 -0.38 -21.50 1.20
CA ILE A 296 -0.23 -20.04 1.23
C ILE A 296 0.97 -19.58 0.40
N ALA A 297 2.13 -20.22 0.56
CA ALA A 297 3.32 -19.91 -0.23
C ALA A 297 3.09 -20.13 -1.73
N ASN A 298 2.38 -21.21 -2.11
CA ASN A 298 2.06 -21.47 -3.51
C ASN A 298 1.10 -20.43 -4.09
N LEU A 299 0.11 -19.98 -3.31
CA LEU A 299 -0.84 -18.94 -3.69
C LEU A 299 -0.15 -17.58 -3.93
N PHE A 300 0.75 -17.20 -3.02
CA PHE A 300 1.60 -16.03 -3.18
C PHE A 300 2.45 -16.12 -4.46
N ASN A 301 3.05 -17.27 -4.72
CA ASN A 301 3.85 -17.51 -5.93
C ASN A 301 3.01 -17.57 -7.21
N ALA A 302 1.71 -17.87 -7.12
CA ALA A 302 0.75 -17.73 -8.20
C ALA A 302 0.33 -16.26 -8.44
N ASN A 303 0.94 -15.32 -7.72
CA ASN A 303 0.67 -13.89 -7.78
C ASN A 303 -0.71 -13.47 -7.22
N VAL A 304 -1.19 -14.21 -6.22
CA VAL A 304 -2.36 -13.82 -5.42
C VAL A 304 -1.89 -13.58 -3.99
N LEU A 305 -1.91 -12.32 -3.54
CA LEU A 305 -1.42 -11.97 -2.20
C LEU A 305 -2.34 -12.53 -1.11
N PRO A 306 -1.87 -13.43 -0.21
CA PRO A 306 -2.65 -13.89 0.92
C PRO A 306 -2.58 -12.89 2.07
N VAL A 307 -3.74 -12.39 2.49
CA VAL A 307 -3.91 -11.56 3.67
C VAL A 307 -4.68 -12.35 4.71
N VAL A 308 -4.09 -12.54 5.89
CA VAL A 308 -4.59 -13.51 6.88
C VAL A 308 -4.77 -12.90 8.27
N ALA A 309 -5.72 -13.43 9.03
CA ALA A 309 -5.93 -13.05 10.42
C ALA A 309 -4.82 -13.60 11.34
N ALA A 310 -4.32 -12.78 12.28
CA ALA A 310 -3.32 -13.25 13.26
C ALA A 310 -3.87 -14.26 14.28
N GLY A 311 -5.18 -14.22 14.57
CA GLY A 311 -5.87 -15.06 15.56
C GLY A 311 -6.32 -14.26 16.80
N ASN A 312 -7.22 -14.84 17.59
CA ASN A 312 -7.99 -14.13 18.62
C ASN A 312 -7.78 -14.68 20.06
N ASP A 313 -6.61 -15.27 20.32
CA ASP A 313 -6.31 -15.99 21.56
C ASP A 313 -5.36 -15.23 22.51
N ASN A 314 -4.97 -13.99 22.15
CA ASN A 314 -3.91 -13.24 22.84
C ASN A 314 -2.63 -14.11 23.01
N ALA A 315 -2.23 -14.75 21.91
CA ALA A 315 -1.12 -15.69 21.83
C ALA A 315 -0.12 -15.30 20.73
N ASP A 316 0.99 -16.04 20.64
CA ASP A 316 1.97 -15.87 19.58
C ASP A 316 1.40 -16.35 18.23
N ALA A 317 1.26 -15.44 17.27
CA ALA A 317 0.76 -15.73 15.92
C ALA A 317 1.64 -16.77 15.19
N CYS A 318 2.92 -16.89 15.56
CA CYS A 318 3.82 -17.90 15.01
C CYS A 318 3.43 -19.34 15.37
N SER A 319 2.49 -19.55 16.30
CA SER A 319 2.04 -20.88 16.72
C SER A 319 0.82 -21.41 15.95
N THR A 320 0.27 -20.63 15.01
CA THR A 320 -0.98 -20.91 14.29
C THR A 320 -0.80 -20.83 12.78
N SER A 321 -1.61 -21.57 12.02
CA SER A 321 -1.73 -21.41 10.56
C SER A 321 -3.09 -20.79 10.22
N PRO A 322 -3.18 -19.99 9.14
CA PRO A 322 -2.10 -19.61 8.23
C PRO A 322 -1.20 -18.46 8.73
N ALA A 323 -1.45 -17.91 9.92
CA ALA A 323 -0.77 -16.73 10.46
C ALA A 323 0.77 -16.81 10.54
N ARG A 324 1.37 -18.00 10.66
CA ARG A 324 2.84 -18.17 10.67
C ARG A 324 3.48 -18.25 9.28
N ALA A 325 2.69 -18.35 8.22
CA ALA A 325 3.20 -18.52 6.87
C ALA A 325 3.94 -17.25 6.42
N PRO A 326 5.25 -17.28 6.10
CA PRO A 326 6.04 -16.08 5.81
C PRO A 326 5.59 -15.29 4.57
N GLU A 327 4.96 -15.96 3.62
CA GLU A 327 4.45 -15.38 2.38
C GLU A 327 3.06 -14.72 2.55
N ALA A 328 2.40 -14.86 3.70
CA ALA A 328 1.18 -14.12 3.99
C ALA A 328 1.48 -12.73 4.58
N VAL A 329 0.53 -11.81 4.43
CA VAL A 329 0.46 -10.60 5.25
C VAL A 329 -0.46 -10.90 6.43
N THR A 330 0.12 -11.09 7.62
CA THR A 330 -0.60 -11.45 8.84
C THR A 330 -1.02 -10.20 9.61
N VAL A 331 -2.32 -10.12 9.89
CA VAL A 331 -2.97 -8.90 10.38
C VAL A 331 -3.47 -9.03 11.81
N ALA A 332 -2.92 -8.20 12.70
CA ALA A 332 -3.37 -8.03 14.08
C ALA A 332 -4.45 -6.94 14.20
N SER A 333 -5.16 -6.94 15.32
CA SER A 333 -6.36 -6.11 15.53
C SER A 333 -6.11 -4.93 16.46
N THR A 334 -6.70 -3.79 16.11
CA THR A 334 -6.77 -2.58 16.96
C THR A 334 -8.21 -2.16 17.25
N ALA A 335 -8.39 -1.44 18.34
CA ALA A 335 -9.60 -0.68 18.64
C ALA A 335 -9.49 0.78 18.17
N SER A 336 -10.60 1.51 18.21
CA SER A 336 -10.73 2.88 17.70
C SER A 336 -9.90 3.94 18.44
N ASP A 337 -9.25 3.56 19.53
CA ASP A 337 -8.34 4.40 20.29
C ASP A 337 -6.85 4.09 20.01
N ASP A 338 -6.56 3.31 18.97
CA ASP A 338 -5.26 2.78 18.59
C ASP A 338 -4.66 1.81 19.63
N SER A 339 -5.45 1.30 20.57
CA SER A 339 -5.02 0.19 21.43
C SER A 339 -5.03 -1.13 20.67
N GLU A 340 -4.03 -1.98 20.94
CA GLU A 340 -4.09 -3.38 20.53
C GLU A 340 -5.32 -4.05 21.16
N SER A 341 -6.15 -4.66 20.33
CA SER A 341 -7.34 -5.38 20.79
C SER A 341 -6.92 -6.48 21.76
N SER A 342 -7.58 -6.59 22.92
CA SER A 342 -7.16 -7.51 24.00
C SER A 342 -7.17 -9.00 23.64
N PHE A 343 -7.83 -9.36 22.55
CA PHE A 343 -7.87 -10.72 22.02
C PHE A 343 -6.83 -10.98 20.93
N SER A 344 -6.22 -9.93 20.35
CA SER A 344 -5.37 -10.10 19.17
C SER A 344 -4.16 -10.96 19.50
N ASN A 345 -3.90 -11.96 18.66
CA ASN A 345 -2.58 -12.57 18.60
C ASN A 345 -1.54 -11.53 18.18
N HIS A 346 -0.30 -11.81 18.54
CA HIS A 346 0.82 -10.88 18.50
C HIS A 346 2.13 -11.60 18.20
N GLY A 347 3.24 -10.88 18.09
CA GLY A 347 4.58 -11.46 17.90
C GLY A 347 5.17 -11.17 16.52
N THR A 348 6.27 -11.86 16.21
CA THR A 348 7.09 -11.54 15.03
C THR A 348 6.51 -12.02 13.70
N CYS A 349 5.50 -12.90 13.74
CA CYS A 349 4.80 -13.36 12.53
C CYS A 349 3.61 -12.47 12.15
N VAL A 350 3.35 -11.38 12.90
CA VAL A 350 2.41 -10.35 12.48
C VAL A 350 3.18 -9.29 11.70
N ASP A 351 2.63 -8.87 10.57
CA ASP A 351 3.25 -7.85 9.72
C ASP A 351 2.67 -6.45 9.99
N ILE A 352 1.36 -6.39 10.24
CA ILE A 352 0.62 -5.12 10.32
C ILE A 352 -0.59 -5.23 11.25
N TYR A 353 -0.99 -4.11 11.85
CA TYR A 353 -2.24 -3.94 12.56
C TYR A 353 -3.29 -3.25 11.67
N ALA A 354 -4.56 -3.58 11.86
CA ALA A 354 -5.67 -2.85 11.25
C ALA A 354 -6.89 -2.79 12.20
N PRO A 355 -7.90 -1.94 11.91
CA PRO A 355 -9.14 -1.88 12.68
C PRO A 355 -9.85 -3.23 12.78
N GLY A 356 -10.05 -3.75 13.99
CA GLY A 356 -10.68 -5.05 14.17
C GLY A 356 -11.58 -5.19 15.40
N SER A 357 -11.78 -4.14 16.20
CA SER A 357 -12.75 -4.14 17.31
C SER A 357 -13.97 -3.28 16.99
N SER A 358 -15.16 -3.85 17.11
CA SER A 358 -16.43 -3.17 16.81
C SER A 358 -16.49 -2.61 15.38
N ILE A 359 -16.25 -3.48 14.40
CA ILE A 359 -16.31 -3.15 12.97
C ILE A 359 -17.72 -3.40 12.45
N VAL A 360 -18.32 -2.34 11.91
CA VAL A 360 -19.62 -2.38 11.24
C VAL A 360 -19.42 -2.69 9.77
N SER A 361 -20.10 -3.72 9.26
CA SER A 361 -20.09 -4.11 7.85
C SER A 361 -21.40 -4.84 7.48
N ALA A 362 -21.50 -5.34 6.25
CA ALA A 362 -22.66 -6.04 5.71
C ALA A 362 -23.11 -7.23 6.59
N ASP A 363 -24.43 -7.39 6.73
CA ASP A 363 -25.06 -8.57 7.32
C ASP A 363 -25.50 -9.56 6.22
N TYR A 364 -25.45 -10.85 6.49
CA TYR A 364 -25.90 -11.86 5.51
C TYR A 364 -27.41 -12.03 5.49
N ALA A 365 -28.10 -11.84 6.61
CA ALA A 365 -29.52 -12.16 6.74
C ALA A 365 -30.44 -11.09 6.10
N ASN A 366 -29.95 -9.87 5.91
CA ASN A 366 -30.67 -8.78 5.26
C ASN A 366 -29.78 -8.13 4.20
N ASN A 367 -30.26 -8.07 2.95
CA ASN A 367 -29.55 -7.48 1.80
C ASN A 367 -29.19 -5.98 1.92
N SER A 368 -29.61 -5.31 2.99
CA SER A 368 -29.27 -3.92 3.33
C SER A 368 -28.85 -3.77 4.79
N GLY A 369 -28.73 -4.88 5.51
CA GLY A 369 -28.46 -4.92 6.93
C GLY A 369 -26.99 -4.69 7.24
N THR A 370 -26.71 -4.52 8.53
CA THR A 370 -25.34 -4.40 9.03
C THR A 370 -25.16 -5.27 10.25
N ALA A 371 -23.97 -5.82 10.40
CA ALA A 371 -23.52 -6.50 11.61
C ALA A 371 -22.30 -5.79 12.19
N ASN A 372 -22.15 -5.86 13.52
CA ASN A 372 -21.02 -5.29 14.25
C ASN A 372 -20.22 -6.43 14.90
N LEU A 373 -19.04 -6.72 14.36
CA LEU A 373 -18.20 -7.85 14.76
C LEU A 373 -16.82 -7.39 15.22
N SER A 374 -16.13 -8.23 15.97
CA SER A 374 -14.76 -7.99 16.44
C SER A 374 -13.90 -9.22 16.24
N GLY A 375 -12.68 -9.02 15.80
CA GLY A 375 -11.69 -10.07 15.56
C GLY A 375 -10.54 -9.58 14.69
N THR A 376 -9.43 -10.30 14.67
CA THR A 376 -8.42 -10.17 13.60
C THR A 376 -9.01 -10.50 12.23
N SER A 377 -10.08 -11.30 12.22
CA SER A 377 -10.93 -11.53 11.05
C SER A 377 -11.59 -10.26 10.49
N MET A 378 -11.82 -9.24 11.31
CA MET A 378 -12.31 -7.94 10.84
C MET A 378 -11.15 -6.99 10.45
N ALA A 379 -9.96 -7.21 11.01
CA ALA A 379 -8.76 -6.45 10.67
C ALA A 379 -8.18 -6.84 9.30
N SER A 380 -8.04 -8.14 9.05
CA SER A 380 -7.54 -8.73 7.79
C SER A 380 -8.18 -8.15 6.52
N PRO A 381 -9.52 -8.06 6.39
CA PRO A 381 -10.16 -7.55 5.17
C PRO A 381 -9.89 -6.06 4.92
N HIS A 382 -9.58 -5.24 5.93
CA HIS A 382 -9.13 -3.86 5.68
C HIS A 382 -7.81 -3.86 4.88
N VAL A 383 -6.88 -4.73 5.25
CA VAL A 383 -5.57 -4.85 4.56
C VAL A 383 -5.75 -5.46 3.17
N ALA A 384 -6.63 -6.45 3.00
CA ALA A 384 -6.96 -7.01 1.69
C ALA A 384 -7.60 -5.95 0.77
N GLY A 385 -8.49 -5.10 1.31
CA GLY A 385 -9.02 -3.96 0.58
C GLY A 385 -7.95 -2.94 0.21
N ALA A 386 -7.01 -2.63 1.11
CA ALA A 386 -5.90 -1.73 0.80
C ALA A 386 -4.97 -2.29 -0.31
N ALA A 387 -4.73 -3.60 -0.30
CA ALA A 387 -4.02 -4.28 -1.39
C ALA A 387 -4.77 -4.14 -2.72
N ALA A 388 -6.10 -4.26 -2.70
CA ALA A 388 -6.91 -4.04 -3.88
C ALA A 388 -6.89 -2.59 -4.38
N LEU A 389 -6.79 -1.59 -3.49
CA LEU A 389 -6.57 -0.20 -3.92
C LEU A 389 -5.23 -0.05 -4.66
N ILE A 390 -4.14 -0.61 -4.11
CA ILE A 390 -2.80 -0.60 -4.73
C ILE A 390 -2.84 -1.26 -6.12
N LEU A 391 -3.45 -2.44 -6.23
CA LEU A 391 -3.59 -3.15 -7.50
C LEU A 391 -4.51 -2.42 -8.49
N GLY A 392 -5.51 -1.69 -8.02
CA GLY A 392 -6.40 -0.89 -8.87
C GLY A 392 -5.67 0.29 -9.52
N GLU A 393 -4.65 0.83 -8.87
CA GLU A 393 -3.78 1.87 -9.46
C GLU A 393 -2.67 1.29 -10.33
N THR A 394 -2.05 0.18 -9.88
CA THR A 394 -0.94 -0.46 -10.60
C THR A 394 -1.19 -1.97 -10.77
N PRO A 395 -2.03 -2.39 -11.75
CA PRO A 395 -2.44 -3.79 -11.92
C PRO A 395 -1.30 -4.76 -12.23
N SER A 396 -0.12 -4.26 -12.61
CA SER A 396 1.04 -5.08 -12.96
C SER A 396 1.94 -5.45 -11.77
N LEU A 397 1.64 -4.97 -10.56
CA LEU A 397 2.44 -5.32 -9.37
C LEU A 397 2.30 -6.80 -9.05
N ASN A 398 3.40 -7.40 -8.60
CA ASN A 398 3.36 -8.75 -8.06
C ASN A 398 3.06 -8.72 -6.55
N SER A 399 2.76 -9.88 -5.98
CA SER A 399 2.38 -10.03 -4.56
C SER A 399 3.43 -9.47 -3.60
N ALA A 400 4.73 -9.64 -3.89
CA ALA A 400 5.81 -9.11 -3.06
C ALA A 400 5.84 -7.57 -3.07
N ASP A 401 5.63 -6.96 -4.24
CA ASP A 401 5.61 -5.50 -4.38
C ASP A 401 4.35 -4.90 -3.71
N VAL A 402 3.19 -5.56 -3.79
CA VAL A 402 1.98 -5.14 -3.08
C VAL A 402 2.16 -5.24 -1.57
N ALA A 403 2.72 -6.34 -1.06
CA ALA A 403 3.03 -6.52 0.35
C ALA A 403 4.00 -5.43 0.85
N ALA A 404 5.08 -5.17 0.10
CA ALA A 404 6.03 -4.12 0.43
C ALA A 404 5.39 -2.73 0.45
N ALA A 405 4.48 -2.44 -0.49
CA ALA A 405 3.74 -1.19 -0.53
C ALA A 405 2.82 -1.02 0.69
N LEU A 406 2.09 -2.06 1.11
CA LEU A 406 1.26 -2.03 2.33
C LEU A 406 2.10 -1.66 3.57
N ILE A 407 3.24 -2.33 3.74
CA ILE A 407 4.15 -2.10 4.88
C ILE A 407 4.79 -0.71 4.80
N SER A 408 5.16 -0.25 3.61
CA SER A 408 5.72 1.09 3.42
C SER A 408 4.71 2.21 3.67
N ASN A 409 3.42 1.97 3.41
CA ASN A 409 2.38 2.97 3.63
C ASN A 409 1.97 3.04 5.09
N ALA A 410 2.15 1.96 5.86
CA ALA A 410 1.69 1.86 7.23
C ALA A 410 2.17 3.00 8.12
N THR A 411 1.28 3.48 8.98
CA THR A 411 1.61 4.47 10.00
C THR A 411 2.40 3.81 11.13
N VAL A 412 3.62 4.29 11.34
CA VAL A 412 4.57 3.70 12.29
C VAL A 412 4.34 4.22 13.71
N GLY A 413 4.32 3.31 14.69
CA GLY A 413 4.48 3.65 16.10
C GLY A 413 3.24 4.20 16.81
N LYS A 414 2.05 4.10 16.21
CA LYS A 414 0.80 4.62 16.80
C LYS A 414 0.07 3.62 17.68
N VAL A 415 0.27 2.31 17.47
CA VAL A 415 -0.45 1.29 18.23
C VAL A 415 0.05 1.27 19.67
N ALA A 416 -0.87 1.45 20.63
CA ALA A 416 -0.63 1.18 22.04
C ALA A 416 -0.67 -0.34 22.27
N ARG A 417 0.46 -0.98 21.97
CA ARG A 417 0.65 -2.44 22.08
C ARG A 417 0.59 -2.90 23.54
N SER A 418 0.04 -4.09 23.75
CA SER A 418 0.06 -4.73 25.06
C SER A 418 1.51 -5.12 25.44
N PRO A 419 1.79 -5.41 26.73
CA PRO A 419 3.09 -5.97 27.11
C PRO A 419 3.44 -7.27 26.37
N ALA A 420 2.43 -8.09 26.04
CA ALA A 420 2.62 -9.34 25.29
C ALA A 420 2.93 -9.06 23.80
N GLY A 421 2.31 -8.02 23.23
CA GLY A 421 2.57 -7.52 21.87
C GLY A 421 3.81 -6.63 21.72
N ALA A 422 4.66 -6.49 22.73
CA ALA A 422 5.84 -5.62 22.65
C ALA A 422 6.83 -6.01 21.53
N GLY A 423 6.82 -7.27 21.09
CA GLY A 423 7.62 -7.79 19.97
C GLY A 423 6.99 -7.63 18.58
N THR A 424 5.72 -7.25 18.51
CA THR A 424 4.97 -7.11 17.24
C THR A 424 5.39 -5.85 16.48
N PRO A 425 5.64 -5.87 15.16
CA PRO A 425 5.84 -4.66 14.37
C PRO A 425 4.75 -3.61 14.63
N ASN A 426 5.14 -2.40 15.04
CA ASN A 426 4.18 -1.33 15.34
C ASN A 426 3.85 -0.55 14.07
N LEU A 427 3.14 -1.23 13.17
CA LEU A 427 2.71 -0.72 11.87
C LEU A 427 1.19 -0.78 11.83
N LEU A 428 0.53 0.36 11.68
CA LEU A 428 -0.92 0.44 11.55
C LEU A 428 -1.27 0.75 10.09
N LEU A 429 -2.17 -0.04 9.51
CA LEU A 429 -2.61 0.11 8.13
C LEU A 429 -2.92 1.57 7.79
N ASN A 430 -2.35 2.03 6.68
CA ASN A 430 -2.71 3.29 6.07
C ASN A 430 -2.82 3.12 4.54
N THR A 431 -3.93 3.56 3.95
CA THR A 431 -4.24 3.42 2.52
C THR A 431 -3.64 4.53 1.67
N PHE A 432 -2.98 5.54 2.26
CA PHE A 432 -2.32 6.65 1.57
C PHE A 432 -0.80 6.70 1.81
N PRO A 433 0.01 6.40 0.76
CA PRO A 433 1.47 6.24 0.84
C PRO A 433 2.33 7.41 1.35
N GLN A 434 1.78 8.59 1.63
CA GLN A 434 2.58 9.82 1.83
C GLN A 434 2.09 10.75 2.96
N GLY A 435 1.12 10.34 3.78
CA GLY A 435 0.62 11.17 4.89
C GLY A 435 -0.03 12.49 4.45
N THR A 436 -0.31 12.66 3.16
CA THR A 436 -1.14 13.74 2.62
C THR A 436 -2.46 13.14 2.17
N LYS A 437 -3.36 12.96 3.14
CA LYS A 437 -4.79 13.19 2.90
C LYS A 437 -4.88 14.62 2.34
N GLN A 438 -5.36 14.79 1.10
CA GLN A 438 -5.37 16.11 0.45
C GLN A 438 -6.32 17.07 1.13
#